data_AF-A0A7S7P2J9-F1
#
_entry.id   AF-A0A7S7P2J9-F1
#
_cell.length_a   1.000
_cell.length_b   1.000
_cell.length_c   1.000
_cell.angle_alpha   90.00
_cell.angle_beta   90.00
_cell.angle_gamma   90.00
#
_symmetry.space_group_name_H-M   'P 1'
#
loop_
_entity.id
_entity.type
_entity.pdbx_description
1 polymer ?
#
loop_
_entity_poly.entity_id
_entity_poly.type
_entity_poly.pdbx_seq_one_letter_code
_entity_poly.pdbx_strand_id
1 'polypeptide(L)'
;MLSLAKVTSGDAAASYYESADDYYSEDGQAASAWWGTGAEALCLAGVVDTPTFKALLDGKLPDGTTMHHGGDGERRAGSDLTFSAPKSVSMQALIADDERLLKAHDTAVARVLSHVEARLAACRVTQAGETYSELTGNLAVATFRHELSRDADPQLHTHAVVLNLTRRADGQWRALDAAPLYAQQKMLGALYRAELALEVQALGYAVRLTHHDGRFELAHLSDSAVAAFSSRS
;
A
#
# COMPACT_ATOMS: atom_id res chain seq x y z
N MET A 1 4.68 4.02 -9.62
CA MET A 1 4.11 5.27 -9.10
C MET A 1 3.60 5.00 -7.68
N LEU A 2 3.55 6.01 -6.81
CA LEU A 2 2.85 5.94 -5.54
C LEU A 2 1.81 7.07 -5.44
N SER A 3 0.55 6.72 -5.26
CA SER A 3 -0.52 7.66 -4.92
C SER A 3 -0.98 7.43 -3.47
N LEU A 4 -1.53 8.48 -2.84
CA LEU A 4 -2.12 8.39 -1.50
C LEU A 4 -3.56 8.88 -1.52
N ALA A 5 -4.45 8.11 -0.90
CA ALA A 5 -5.85 8.49 -0.69
C ALA A 5 -6.24 8.38 0.80
N LYS A 6 -7.17 9.24 1.24
CA LYS A 6 -7.78 9.13 2.57
C LYS A 6 -8.85 8.03 2.51
N VAL A 7 -8.81 7.09 3.45
CA VAL A 7 -9.89 6.11 3.64
C VAL A 7 -10.80 6.64 4.76
N THR A 8 -12.09 6.83 4.46
CA THR A 8 -13.04 7.50 5.36
C THR A 8 -14.07 6.56 5.99
N SER A 9 -14.49 5.48 5.32
CA SER A 9 -15.47 4.53 5.86
C SER A 9 -15.11 3.07 5.59
N GLY A 10 -15.42 2.19 6.54
CA GLY A 10 -15.21 0.75 6.41
C GLY A 10 -16.03 0.10 5.30
N ASP A 11 -17.29 0.53 5.13
CA ASP A 11 -18.23 -0.05 4.15
C ASP A 11 -17.82 0.20 2.69
N ALA A 12 -17.47 1.44 2.34
CA ALA A 12 -17.04 1.77 0.98
C ALA A 12 -15.65 1.21 0.66
N ALA A 13 -14.78 1.12 1.67
CA ALA A 13 -13.42 0.61 1.51
C ALA A 13 -13.38 -0.91 1.35
N ALA A 14 -14.05 -1.67 2.23
CA ALA A 14 -14.00 -3.12 2.20
C ALA A 14 -14.52 -3.70 0.88
N SER A 15 -15.66 -3.18 0.41
CA SER A 15 -16.21 -3.57 -0.90
C SER A 15 -15.29 -3.19 -2.07
N TYR A 16 -14.65 -2.02 -2.03
CA TYR A 16 -13.76 -1.54 -3.09
C TYR A 16 -12.49 -2.38 -3.23
N TYR A 17 -11.85 -2.76 -2.13
CA TYR A 17 -10.57 -3.46 -2.19
C TYR A 17 -10.69 -4.94 -2.55
N GLU A 18 -11.83 -5.55 -2.24
CA GLU A 18 -12.11 -6.94 -2.62
C GLU A 18 -12.56 -7.05 -4.07
N SER A 19 -13.53 -6.23 -4.50
CA SER A 19 -14.21 -6.40 -5.79
C SER A 19 -13.45 -5.93 -7.04
N ALA A 20 -12.28 -5.30 -6.88
CA ALA A 20 -11.66 -4.61 -8.01
C ALA A 20 -11.11 -5.56 -9.10
N ASP A 21 -10.91 -6.85 -8.82
CA ASP A 21 -10.28 -7.81 -9.75
C ASP A 21 -10.90 -9.22 -9.75
N ASP A 22 -12.18 -9.35 -9.36
CA ASP A 22 -12.91 -10.62 -9.24
C ASP A 22 -13.00 -11.47 -10.53
N TYR A 23 -12.46 -11.01 -11.67
CA TYR A 23 -12.67 -11.62 -12.98
C TYR A 23 -11.60 -12.62 -13.46
N TYR A 24 -10.38 -12.64 -12.89
CA TYR A 24 -9.28 -13.47 -13.39
C TYR A 24 -8.53 -14.32 -12.34
N SER A 25 -8.79 -14.14 -11.04
CA SER A 25 -8.24 -15.07 -10.03
C SER A 25 -9.08 -16.35 -10.01
N GLU A 26 -8.44 -17.52 -10.06
CA GLU A 26 -9.15 -18.82 -10.00
C GLU A 26 -10.04 -18.97 -8.75
N ASP A 27 -9.77 -18.20 -7.70
CA ASP A 27 -10.54 -18.15 -6.44
C ASP A 27 -11.37 -16.86 -6.25
N GLY A 28 -11.40 -15.94 -7.21
CA GLY A 28 -12.21 -14.71 -7.15
C GLY A 28 -11.85 -13.77 -5.99
N GLN A 29 -10.60 -13.79 -5.51
CA GLN A 29 -10.10 -12.88 -4.47
C GLN A 29 -8.76 -12.28 -4.88
N ALA A 30 -8.66 -10.96 -4.79
CA ALA A 30 -7.38 -10.25 -4.88
C ALA A 30 -6.38 -10.85 -3.87
N ALA A 31 -5.13 -11.08 -4.29
CA ALA A 31 -4.10 -11.56 -3.38
C ALA A 31 -3.89 -10.54 -2.26
N SER A 32 -4.37 -10.86 -1.06
CA SER A 32 -4.38 -9.96 0.09
C SER A 32 -3.57 -10.51 1.25
N ALA A 33 -2.96 -9.60 2.02
CA ALA A 33 -2.19 -9.98 3.21
C ALA A 33 -2.13 -8.87 4.25
N TRP A 34 -2.14 -9.27 5.52
CA TRP A 34 -1.75 -8.43 6.64
C TRP A 34 -0.23 -8.21 6.68
N TRP A 35 0.19 -6.99 7.00
CA TRP A 35 1.59 -6.60 7.07
C TRP A 35 1.86 -5.62 8.22
N GLY A 36 3.07 -5.73 8.79
CA GLY A 36 3.62 -4.80 9.78
C GLY A 36 3.52 -5.32 11.22
N THR A 37 4.43 -4.82 12.07
CA THR A 37 4.54 -5.23 13.48
C THR A 37 3.31 -4.85 14.31
N GLY A 38 2.56 -3.84 13.87
CA GLY A 38 1.27 -3.48 14.46
C GLY A 38 0.17 -4.50 14.12
N ALA A 39 0.20 -5.08 12.92
CA ALA A 39 -0.71 -6.19 12.57
C ALA A 39 -0.39 -7.43 13.41
N GLU A 40 0.89 -7.77 13.56
CA GLU A 40 1.34 -8.88 14.43
C GLU A 40 0.91 -8.66 15.89
N ALA A 41 1.04 -7.44 16.41
CA ALA A 41 0.60 -7.08 17.77
C ALA A 41 -0.93 -7.20 17.97
N LEU A 42 -1.71 -7.16 16.89
CA LEU A 42 -3.15 -7.41 16.87
C LEU A 42 -3.49 -8.88 16.54
N CYS A 43 -2.48 -9.75 16.44
CA CYS A 43 -2.60 -11.14 16.00
C CYS A 43 -3.22 -11.29 14.59
N LEU A 44 -2.98 -10.33 13.71
CA LEU A 44 -3.41 -10.33 12.32
C LEU A 44 -2.28 -10.87 11.43
N ALA A 45 -2.55 -11.95 10.70
CA ALA A 45 -1.59 -12.58 9.81
C ALA A 45 -2.29 -13.27 8.64
N GLY A 46 -1.58 -13.45 7.53
CA GLY A 46 -2.12 -14.11 6.34
C GLY A 46 -3.14 -13.24 5.61
N VAL A 47 -4.09 -13.90 4.95
CA VAL A 47 -5.14 -13.28 4.11
C VAL A 47 -5.98 -12.31 4.94
N VAL A 48 -6.35 -11.18 4.32
CA VAL A 48 -7.20 -10.16 4.96
C VAL A 48 -8.65 -10.61 4.91
N ASP A 49 -9.30 -10.76 6.06
CA ASP A 49 -10.73 -11.03 6.12
C ASP A 49 -11.55 -9.73 6.19
N THR A 50 -12.61 -9.66 5.37
CA THR A 50 -13.50 -8.50 5.26
C THR A 50 -14.05 -8.03 6.62
N PRO A 51 -14.59 -8.92 7.48
CA PRO A 51 -15.22 -8.50 8.72
C PRO A 51 -14.22 -7.83 9.67
N THR A 52 -13.03 -8.40 9.84
CA THR A 52 -11.99 -7.82 10.69
C THR A 52 -11.43 -6.54 10.09
N PHE A 53 -11.16 -6.52 8.78
CA PHE A 53 -10.69 -5.32 8.11
C PHE A 53 -11.68 -4.15 8.27
N LYS A 54 -12.98 -4.39 8.06
CA LYS A 54 -14.03 -3.41 8.30
C LYS A 54 -14.08 -2.97 9.76
N ALA A 55 -14.02 -3.90 10.71
CA ALA A 55 -14.03 -3.57 12.14
C ALA A 55 -12.86 -2.65 12.53
N LEU A 56 -11.66 -2.93 12.01
CA LEU A 56 -10.47 -2.10 12.21
C LEU A 56 -10.61 -0.72 11.57
N LEU A 57 -11.15 -0.66 10.36
CA LEU A 57 -11.50 0.61 9.71
C LEU A 57 -12.54 1.38 10.52
N ASP A 58 -13.42 0.72 11.26
CA ASP A 58 -14.38 1.28 12.23
C ASP A 58 -13.77 1.55 13.62
N GLY A 59 -12.50 1.21 13.84
CA GLY A 59 -11.75 1.52 15.05
C GLY A 59 -11.97 0.52 16.18
N LYS A 60 -12.54 -0.64 15.86
CA LYS A 60 -12.76 -1.74 16.78
C LYS A 60 -11.60 -2.72 16.64
N LEU A 61 -10.83 -2.88 17.70
CA LEU A 61 -9.69 -3.78 17.74
C LEU A 61 -10.13 -5.20 18.15
N PRO A 62 -9.38 -6.25 17.79
CA PRO A 62 -9.68 -7.65 18.15
C PRO A 62 -9.76 -7.91 19.66
N ASP A 63 -9.07 -7.11 20.48
CA ASP A 63 -9.10 -7.21 21.95
C ASP A 63 -10.34 -6.58 22.60
N GLY A 64 -11.26 -6.04 21.79
CA GLY A 64 -12.48 -5.35 22.23
C GLY A 64 -12.28 -3.85 22.48
N THR A 65 -11.06 -3.34 22.39
CA THR A 65 -10.77 -1.89 22.50
C THR A 65 -11.43 -1.15 21.35
N THR A 66 -12.10 -0.04 21.66
CA THR A 66 -12.61 0.91 20.66
C THR A 66 -11.74 2.16 20.67
N MET A 67 -11.14 2.47 19.53
CA MET A 67 -10.31 3.65 19.33
C MET A 67 -11.12 4.93 19.53
N HIS A 68 -10.62 5.84 20.37
CA HIS A 68 -11.29 7.11 20.63
C HIS A 68 -11.32 8.01 19.39
N HIS A 69 -12.47 8.65 19.17
CA HIS A 69 -12.65 9.69 18.16
C HIS A 69 -12.21 11.04 18.73
N GLY A 70 -11.16 11.63 18.16
CA GLY A 70 -10.76 13.00 18.48
C GLY A 70 -11.50 14.01 17.59
N GLY A 71 -12.41 14.79 18.18
CA GLY A 71 -13.10 15.92 17.53
C GLY A 71 -14.37 15.57 16.75
N ASP A 72 -15.10 16.60 16.31
CA ASP A 72 -16.40 16.50 15.59
C ASP A 72 -16.28 16.21 14.08
N GLY A 73 -15.07 15.90 13.60
CA GLY A 73 -14.77 15.71 12.18
C GLY A 73 -14.95 14.28 11.66
N GLU A 74 -15.08 14.13 10.35
CA GLU A 74 -15.16 12.82 9.68
C GLU A 74 -13.88 11.99 9.92
N ARG A 75 -14.04 10.83 10.53
CA ARG A 75 -12.95 9.92 10.90
C ARG A 75 -12.12 9.55 9.67
N ARG A 76 -10.80 9.68 9.78
CA ARG A 76 -9.87 8.98 8.91
C ARG A 76 -9.77 7.54 9.42
N ALA A 77 -10.26 6.58 8.65
CA ALA A 77 -10.15 5.16 8.96
C ALA A 77 -8.76 4.62 8.64
N GLY A 78 -8.12 5.17 7.60
CA GLY A 78 -6.76 4.81 7.19
C GLY A 78 -6.23 5.72 6.09
N SER A 79 -5.06 5.37 5.58
CA SER A 79 -4.46 5.97 4.39
C SER A 79 -4.08 4.86 3.42
N ASP A 80 -4.58 4.95 2.19
CA ASP A 80 -4.28 4.00 1.13
C ASP A 80 -3.06 4.48 0.36
N LEU A 81 -2.01 3.67 0.37
CA LEU A 81 -0.80 3.84 -0.41
C LEU A 81 -0.88 2.90 -1.61
N THR A 82 -1.23 3.44 -2.78
CA THR A 82 -1.36 2.63 -4.01
C THR A 82 -0.04 2.63 -4.77
N PHE A 83 0.61 1.47 -4.82
CA PHE A 83 1.84 1.24 -5.56
C PHE A 83 1.52 0.68 -6.94
N SER A 84 1.77 1.44 -8.00
CA SER A 84 1.55 0.96 -9.38
C SER A 84 2.87 0.70 -10.08
N ALA A 85 3.06 -0.51 -10.61
CA ALA A 85 4.25 -0.85 -11.40
C ALA A 85 4.29 -0.05 -12.72
N PRO A 86 5.47 0.11 -13.36
CA PRO A 86 5.55 0.57 -14.74
C PRO A 86 4.72 -0.31 -15.67
N LYS A 87 4.25 0.27 -16.78
CA LYS A 87 3.33 -0.44 -17.67
C LYS A 87 4.01 -1.65 -18.32
N SER A 88 5.26 -1.52 -18.74
CA SER A 88 6.06 -2.65 -19.28
C SER A 88 6.22 -3.80 -18.29
N VAL A 89 6.38 -3.50 -16.99
CA VAL A 89 6.44 -4.52 -15.93
C VAL A 89 5.08 -5.21 -15.79
N SER A 90 3.99 -4.44 -15.80
CA SER A 90 2.62 -5.00 -15.77
C SER A 90 2.36 -5.90 -16.98
N MET A 91 2.74 -5.47 -18.19
CA MET A 91 2.59 -6.26 -19.41
C MET A 91 3.40 -7.56 -19.35
N GLN A 92 4.66 -7.49 -18.93
CA GLN A 92 5.53 -8.66 -18.84
C GLN A 92 5.09 -9.63 -17.75
N ALA A 93 4.58 -9.13 -16.63
CA ALA A 93 4.07 -9.97 -15.55
C ALA A 93 2.75 -10.66 -15.94
N LEU A 94 1.80 -9.92 -16.52
CA LEU A 94 0.40 -10.37 -16.67
C LEU A 94 0.06 -10.93 -18.04
N ILE A 95 0.65 -10.41 -19.13
CA ILE A 95 0.39 -10.91 -20.49
C ILE A 95 1.33 -12.08 -20.81
N ALA A 96 2.61 -11.93 -20.44
CA ALA A 96 3.62 -12.96 -20.65
C ALA A 96 3.77 -13.92 -19.46
N ASP A 97 2.91 -13.78 -18.44
CA ASP A 97 2.76 -14.72 -17.32
C ASP A 97 4.06 -14.97 -16.54
N ASP A 98 4.86 -13.93 -16.33
CA ASP A 98 6.10 -14.01 -15.55
C ASP A 98 5.85 -13.68 -14.07
N GLU A 99 5.38 -14.66 -13.31
CA GLU A 99 5.09 -14.54 -11.88
C GLU A 99 6.28 -14.02 -11.04
N ARG A 100 7.51 -14.15 -11.53
CA ARG A 100 8.70 -13.63 -10.82
C ARG A 100 8.63 -12.11 -10.69
N LEU A 101 8.01 -11.42 -11.65
CA LEU A 101 7.79 -9.97 -11.61
C LEU A 101 6.69 -9.58 -10.61
N LEU A 102 5.69 -10.44 -10.36
CA LEU A 102 4.73 -10.23 -9.28
C LEU A 102 5.44 -10.25 -7.92
N LYS A 103 6.32 -11.23 -7.70
CA LYS A 103 7.13 -11.33 -6.48
C LYS A 103 8.12 -10.16 -6.32
N ALA A 104 8.71 -9.69 -7.42
CA ALA A 104 9.56 -8.50 -7.43
C ALA A 104 8.78 -7.24 -7.00
N HIS A 105 7.55 -7.09 -7.50
CA HIS A 105 6.64 -6.02 -7.08
C HIS A 105 6.29 -6.11 -5.60
N ASP A 106 5.86 -7.28 -5.12
CA ASP A 106 5.53 -7.49 -3.70
C ASP A 106 6.72 -7.16 -2.79
N THR A 107 7.93 -7.57 -3.19
CA THR A 107 9.17 -7.29 -2.46
C THR A 107 9.45 -5.79 -2.41
N ALA A 108 9.31 -5.08 -3.52
CA ALA A 108 9.48 -3.63 -3.57
C ALA A 108 8.45 -2.90 -2.68
N VAL A 109 7.19 -3.33 -2.70
CA VAL A 109 6.14 -2.80 -1.80
C VAL A 109 6.52 -3.02 -0.33
N ALA A 110 6.89 -4.25 0.03
CA ALA A 110 7.28 -4.59 1.41
C ALA A 110 8.45 -3.75 1.92
N ARG A 111 9.48 -3.52 1.09
CA ARG A 111 10.63 -2.67 1.46
C ARG A 111 10.24 -1.22 1.71
N VAL A 112 9.33 -0.66 0.91
CA VAL A 112 8.83 0.70 1.17
C VAL A 112 8.00 0.71 2.45
N LEU A 113 7.14 -0.28 2.68
CA LEU A 113 6.37 -0.38 3.92
C LEU A 113 7.29 -0.50 5.15
N SER A 114 8.37 -1.29 5.09
CA SER A 114 9.39 -1.34 6.15
C SER A 114 10.03 0.02 6.41
N HIS A 115 10.33 0.79 5.36
CA HIS A 115 10.85 2.15 5.52
C HIS A 115 9.82 3.07 6.20
N VAL A 116 8.56 3.00 5.78
CA VAL A 116 7.47 3.80 6.36
C VAL A 116 7.27 3.44 7.83
N GLU A 117 7.22 2.15 8.17
CA GLU A 117 7.09 1.69 9.56
C GLU A 117 8.26 2.19 10.43
N ALA A 118 9.49 1.99 9.97
CA ALA A 118 10.67 2.32 10.77
C ALA A 118 10.92 3.84 10.92
N ARG A 119 10.47 4.67 9.97
CA ARG A 119 10.85 6.09 9.91
C ARG A 119 9.70 7.06 10.06
N LEU A 120 8.47 6.64 9.76
CA LEU A 120 7.32 7.54 9.65
C LEU A 120 6.14 7.11 10.54
N ALA A 121 6.14 5.89 11.08
CA ALA A 121 5.10 5.48 12.03
C ALA A 121 5.23 6.27 13.33
N ALA A 122 4.29 7.19 13.53
CA ALA A 122 4.25 8.09 14.67
C ALA A 122 2.82 8.33 15.12
N CYS A 123 2.66 8.81 16.35
CA CYS A 123 1.40 9.34 16.85
C CYS A 123 1.60 10.77 17.38
N ARG A 124 0.52 11.54 17.46
CA ARG A 124 0.56 12.87 18.07
C ARG A 124 0.39 12.76 19.59
N VAL A 125 1.29 13.39 20.33
CA VAL A 125 1.27 13.46 21.79
C VAL A 125 1.17 14.93 22.20
N THR A 126 0.25 15.24 23.12
CA THR A 126 0.13 16.57 23.73
C THR A 126 0.56 16.49 25.19
N GLN A 127 1.61 17.22 25.55
CA GLN A 127 2.14 17.27 26.91
C GLN A 127 2.39 18.74 27.28
N ALA A 128 1.89 19.15 28.45
CA ALA A 128 2.01 20.53 28.94
C ALA A 128 1.55 21.63 27.94
N GLY A 129 0.57 21.31 27.08
CA GLY A 129 0.02 22.23 26.07
C GLY A 129 0.75 22.23 24.73
N GLU A 130 1.90 21.57 24.62
CA GLU A 130 2.64 21.42 23.36
C GLU A 130 2.30 20.09 22.69
N THR A 131 2.13 20.10 21.36
CA THR A 131 1.88 18.88 20.59
C THR A 131 3.06 18.57 19.69
N TYR A 132 3.58 17.35 19.80
CA TYR A 132 4.66 16.84 18.98
C TYR A 132 4.33 15.44 18.43
N SER A 133 5.12 14.99 17.45
CA SER A 133 5.01 13.66 16.86
C SER A 133 6.00 12.73 17.57
N GLU A 134 5.51 11.61 18.10
CA GLU A 134 6.28 10.57 18.78
C GLU A 134 6.34 9.33 17.89
N LEU A 135 7.55 8.90 17.50
CA LEU A 135 7.74 7.69 16.70
C LEU A 135 7.33 6.46 17.51
N THR A 136 6.50 5.62 16.89
CA THR A 136 5.99 4.37 17.47
C THR A 136 6.61 3.14 16.81
N GLY A 137 7.07 3.26 15.56
CA GLY A 137 7.80 2.21 14.87
C GLY A 137 6.99 0.96 14.55
N ASN A 138 5.66 1.06 14.49
CA ASN A 138 4.78 -0.06 14.15
C ASN A 138 3.55 0.39 13.34
N LEU A 139 3.18 -0.40 12.34
CA LEU A 139 1.98 -0.20 11.52
C LEU A 139 1.17 -1.49 11.42
N ALA A 140 -0.14 -1.34 11.26
CA ALA A 140 -1.00 -2.41 10.78
C ALA A 140 -1.49 -2.05 9.37
N VAL A 141 -1.15 -2.87 8.39
CA VAL A 141 -1.42 -2.61 6.97
C VAL A 141 -2.14 -3.79 6.36
N ALA A 142 -3.24 -3.53 5.66
CA ALA A 142 -3.88 -4.51 4.77
C ALA A 142 -3.41 -4.25 3.35
N THR A 143 -2.81 -5.25 2.71
CA THR A 143 -2.37 -5.16 1.32
C THR A 143 -3.33 -5.93 0.41
N PHE A 144 -3.64 -5.36 -0.75
CA PHE A 144 -4.48 -5.96 -1.78
C PHE A 144 -3.78 -5.75 -3.12
N ARG A 145 -3.29 -6.83 -3.74
CA ARG A 145 -2.68 -6.76 -5.08
C ARG A 145 -3.75 -6.94 -6.13
N HIS A 146 -3.69 -6.03 -7.11
CA HIS A 146 -4.59 -5.91 -8.24
C HIS A 146 -3.81 -5.92 -9.56
N GLU A 147 -4.45 -6.36 -10.63
CA GLU A 147 -3.83 -6.70 -11.91
C GLU A 147 -4.46 -5.97 -13.10
N LEU A 148 -5.68 -5.45 -12.98
CA LEU A 148 -6.33 -4.68 -14.04
C LEU A 148 -6.55 -3.22 -13.66
N SER A 149 -6.53 -2.37 -14.68
CA SER A 149 -7.05 -1.02 -14.57
C SER A 149 -8.58 -1.01 -14.68
N ARG A 150 -9.20 0.13 -14.37
CA ARG A 150 -10.65 0.32 -14.59
C ARG A 150 -11.09 0.18 -16.05
N ASP A 151 -10.16 0.39 -16.99
CA ASP A 151 -10.39 0.24 -18.43
C ASP A 151 -10.01 -1.18 -18.92
N ALA A 152 -9.77 -2.11 -17.99
CA ALA A 152 -9.32 -3.49 -18.23
C ALA A 152 -7.94 -3.61 -18.92
N ASP A 153 -7.11 -2.57 -18.85
CA ASP A 153 -5.70 -2.65 -19.26
C ASP A 153 -4.86 -3.36 -18.17
N PRO A 154 -3.83 -4.15 -18.54
CA PRO A 154 -2.91 -4.73 -17.57
C PRO A 154 -2.23 -3.66 -16.71
N GLN A 155 -2.48 -3.71 -15.41
CA GLN A 155 -1.96 -2.75 -14.45
C GLN A 155 -1.71 -3.44 -13.11
N LEU A 156 -0.48 -3.91 -12.93
CA LEU A 156 -0.04 -4.46 -11.66
C LEU A 156 0.07 -3.33 -10.63
N HIS A 157 -0.73 -3.41 -9.57
CA HIS A 157 -0.68 -2.47 -8.48
C HIS A 157 -1.06 -3.10 -7.14
N THR A 158 -0.65 -2.47 -6.04
CA THR A 158 -1.05 -2.88 -4.69
C THR A 158 -1.62 -1.70 -3.93
N HIS A 159 -2.82 -1.86 -3.40
CA HIS A 159 -3.37 -1.01 -2.37
C HIS A 159 -2.83 -1.46 -1.01
N ALA A 160 -2.00 -0.63 -0.39
CA ALA A 160 -1.53 -0.85 0.98
C ALA A 160 -2.28 0.11 1.92
N VAL A 161 -3.36 -0.39 2.51
CA VAL A 161 -4.22 0.37 3.41
C VAL A 161 -3.58 0.39 4.80
N VAL A 162 -2.89 1.48 5.11
CA VAL A 162 -2.33 1.74 6.44
C VAL A 162 -3.48 2.14 7.36
N LEU A 163 -3.80 1.29 8.34
CA LEU A 163 -4.85 1.57 9.31
C LEU A 163 -4.48 2.79 10.16
N ASN A 164 -5.48 3.59 10.54
CA ASN A 164 -5.24 4.79 11.37
C ASN A 164 -5.04 4.44 12.85
N LEU A 165 -4.05 3.59 13.12
CA LEU A 165 -3.69 3.13 14.45
C LEU A 165 -2.20 2.76 14.52
N THR A 166 -1.61 3.00 15.68
CA THR A 166 -0.25 2.59 16.03
C THR A 166 -0.14 2.45 17.54
N ARG A 167 0.77 1.59 18.02
CA ARG A 167 0.92 1.26 19.44
C ARG A 167 2.10 1.99 20.05
N ARG A 168 1.86 2.68 21.16
CA ARG A 168 2.92 3.35 21.93
C ARG A 168 3.68 2.36 22.80
N ALA A 169 4.82 2.80 23.33
CA ALA A 169 5.65 2.00 24.24
C ALA A 169 4.94 1.62 25.55
N ASP A 170 3.93 2.40 25.98
CA ASP A 170 3.07 2.08 27.12
C ASP A 170 1.97 1.06 26.79
N GLY A 171 1.98 0.50 25.59
CA GLY A 171 1.04 -0.51 25.11
C GLY A 171 -0.30 0.04 24.62
N GLN A 172 -0.52 1.35 24.72
CA GLN A 172 -1.77 1.99 24.31
C GLN A 172 -1.80 2.21 22.80
N TRP A 173 -2.96 1.94 22.19
CA TRP A 173 -3.22 2.29 20.80
C TRP A 173 -3.59 3.77 20.67
N ARG A 174 -3.04 4.42 19.64
CA ARG A 174 -3.29 5.82 19.27
C ARG A 174 -3.50 5.95 17.77
N ALA A 175 -4.17 7.01 17.36
CA ALA A 175 -4.29 7.33 15.93
C ALA A 175 -2.90 7.60 15.34
N LEU A 176 -2.69 7.13 14.12
CA LEU A 176 -1.47 7.36 13.38
C LEU A 176 -1.41 8.82 12.93
N ASP A 177 -0.26 9.46 13.10
CA ASP A 177 0.03 10.74 12.45
C ASP A 177 0.30 10.49 10.96
N ALA A 178 -0.69 10.72 10.11
CA ALA A 178 -0.58 10.49 8.68
C ALA A 178 0.18 11.61 7.94
N ALA A 179 0.42 12.77 8.57
CA ALA A 179 1.03 13.92 7.89
C ALA A 179 2.40 13.61 7.26
N PRO A 180 3.31 12.86 7.92
CA PRO A 180 4.58 12.46 7.33
C PRO A 180 4.43 11.61 6.05
N LEU A 181 3.39 10.78 5.94
CA LEU A 181 3.16 9.94 4.75
C LEU A 181 2.91 10.80 3.51
N TYR A 182 2.04 11.81 3.63
CA TYR A 182 1.74 12.74 2.54
C TYR A 182 2.94 13.64 2.21
N ALA A 183 3.65 14.13 3.24
CA ALA A 183 4.84 14.95 3.04
C ALA A 183 5.95 14.20 2.28
N GLN A 184 6.08 12.89 2.51
CA GLN A 184 7.12 12.04 1.93
C GLN A 184 6.67 11.26 0.67
N GLN A 185 5.43 11.46 0.18
CA GLN A 185 4.86 10.69 -0.94
C GLN A 185 5.80 10.56 -2.15
N LYS A 186 6.43 11.67 -2.59
CA LYS A 186 7.33 11.67 -3.75
C LYS A 186 8.57 10.82 -3.51
N MET A 187 9.14 10.91 -2.31
CA MET A 187 10.32 10.14 -1.90
C MET A 187 9.98 8.65 -1.81
N LEU A 188 8.86 8.30 -1.14
CA LEU A 188 8.39 6.92 -1.04
C LEU A 188 8.10 6.31 -2.42
N GLY A 189 7.52 7.09 -3.33
CA GLY A 189 7.31 6.66 -4.71
C GLY A 189 8.60 6.45 -5.49
N ALA A 190 9.64 7.25 -5.22
CA ALA A 190 10.97 7.06 -5.81
C ALA A 190 11.66 5.82 -5.24
N LEU A 191 11.55 5.58 -3.93
CA LEU A 191 12.06 4.38 -3.28
C LEU A 191 11.43 3.12 -3.87
N TYR A 192 10.11 3.08 -4.01
CA TYR A 192 9.42 1.94 -4.64
C TYR A 192 9.95 1.65 -6.06
N ARG A 193 10.14 2.69 -6.88
CA ARG A 193 10.68 2.52 -8.23
C ARG A 193 12.12 2.01 -8.22
N ALA A 194 12.95 2.49 -7.29
CA ALA A 194 14.32 2.06 -7.16
C ALA A 194 14.40 0.58 -6.72
N GLU A 195 13.65 0.19 -5.69
CA GLU A 195 13.59 -1.20 -5.23
C GLU A 195 13.07 -2.13 -6.33
N LEU A 196 11.98 -1.75 -7.02
CA LEU A 196 11.46 -2.56 -8.12
C LEU A 196 12.46 -2.70 -9.27
N ALA A 197 13.15 -1.62 -9.65
CA ALA A 197 14.16 -1.70 -10.69
C ALA A 197 15.28 -2.68 -10.32
N LEU A 198 15.75 -2.66 -9.06
CA LEU A 198 16.77 -3.60 -8.57
C LEU A 198 16.30 -5.06 -8.64
N GLU A 199 15.08 -5.34 -8.16
CA GLU A 199 14.51 -6.70 -8.18
C GLU A 199 14.33 -7.20 -9.63
N VAL A 200 13.83 -6.35 -10.53
CA VAL A 200 13.65 -6.66 -11.96
C VAL A 200 15.00 -6.89 -12.66
N GLN A 201 16.02 -6.09 -12.36
CA GLN A 201 17.36 -6.27 -12.90
C GLN A 201 18.00 -7.55 -12.39
N ALA A 202 17.77 -7.93 -11.14
CA ALA A 202 18.24 -9.20 -10.57
C ALA A 202 17.63 -10.43 -11.27
N LEU A 203 16.43 -10.29 -11.84
CA LEU A 203 15.79 -11.31 -12.69
C LEU A 203 16.35 -11.37 -14.12
N GLY A 204 17.27 -10.47 -14.48
CA GLY A 204 17.95 -10.44 -15.79
C GLY A 204 17.36 -9.46 -16.80
N TYR A 205 16.37 -8.65 -16.42
CA TYR A 205 15.82 -7.63 -17.30
C TYR A 205 16.68 -6.37 -17.34
N ALA A 206 16.90 -5.82 -18.53
CA ALA A 206 17.42 -4.47 -18.67
C ALA A 206 16.28 -3.44 -18.49
N VAL A 207 16.58 -2.32 -17.82
CA VAL A 207 15.63 -1.21 -17.63
C VAL A 207 16.10 0.03 -18.39
N ARG A 208 15.17 0.76 -19.01
CA ARG A 208 15.38 2.06 -19.66
C ARG A 208 14.74 3.14 -18.80
N LEU A 209 15.50 4.13 -18.36
CA LEU A 209 14.95 5.32 -17.72
C LEU A 209 14.16 6.13 -18.74
N THR A 210 12.94 6.51 -18.38
CA THR A 210 12.04 7.32 -19.22
C THR A 210 11.98 8.78 -18.77
N HIS A 211 12.35 9.07 -17.51
CA HIS A 211 12.31 10.40 -16.94
C HIS A 211 13.45 10.62 -15.94
N HIS A 212 13.79 11.89 -15.67
CA HIS A 212 14.83 12.27 -14.71
C HIS A 212 14.48 11.92 -13.24
N ASP A 213 13.20 11.65 -12.95
CA ASP A 213 12.68 11.32 -11.61
C ASP A 213 12.75 9.81 -11.28
N GLY A 214 13.46 9.03 -12.10
CA GLY A 214 13.67 7.60 -11.90
C GLY A 214 12.51 6.72 -12.37
N ARG A 215 11.54 7.25 -13.14
CA ARG A 215 10.63 6.38 -13.90
C ARG A 215 11.39 5.58 -14.96
N PHE A 216 11.01 4.32 -15.11
CA PHE A 216 11.65 3.38 -16.03
C PHE A 216 10.61 2.48 -16.69
N GLU A 217 11.00 1.86 -17.80
CA GLU A 217 10.30 0.75 -18.45
C GLU A 217 11.32 -0.38 -18.76
N LEU A 218 10.86 -1.60 -18.99
CA LEU A 218 11.70 -2.70 -19.46
C LEU A 218 12.25 -2.37 -20.86
N ALA A 219 13.56 -2.50 -21.04
CA ALA A 219 14.25 -1.97 -22.22
C ALA A 219 13.83 -2.66 -23.53
N HIS A 220 13.42 -3.93 -23.48
CA HIS A 220 13.00 -4.71 -24.65
C HIS A 220 11.59 -4.37 -25.13
N LEU A 221 10.80 -3.62 -24.35
CA LEU A 221 9.49 -3.13 -24.77
C LEU A 221 9.62 -1.70 -25.33
N SER A 222 9.06 -1.49 -26.53
CA SER A 222 9.07 -0.19 -27.20
C SER A 222 8.04 0.76 -26.56
N ASP A 223 8.26 2.06 -26.70
CA ASP A 223 7.30 3.07 -26.22
C ASP A 223 5.94 2.93 -26.92
N SER A 224 5.93 2.50 -28.18
CA SER A 224 4.68 2.19 -28.91
C SER A 224 3.91 1.02 -28.32
N ALA A 225 4.60 -0.03 -27.86
CA ALA A 225 3.97 -1.17 -27.21
C ALA A 225 3.40 -0.77 -25.86
N VAL A 226 4.14 0.03 -25.08
CA VAL A 226 3.67 0.58 -23.80
C VAL A 226 2.44 1.48 -24.00
N ALA A 227 2.48 2.37 -24.99
CA ALA A 227 1.38 3.28 -25.28
C ALA A 227 0.08 2.56 -25.68
N ALA A 228 0.19 1.41 -26.37
CA ALA A 228 -0.97 0.62 -26.79
C ALA A 228 -1.82 0.08 -25.62
N PHE A 229 -1.23 -0.03 -24.42
CA PHE A 229 -1.89 -0.51 -23.20
C PHE A 229 -1.96 0.59 -22.11
N SER A 230 -1.94 1.85 -22.52
CA SER A 230 -1.95 3.02 -21.62
C SER A 230 -3.13 3.95 -21.92
N SER A 231 -4.36 3.41 -21.92
CA SER A 231 -5.60 4.17 -22.20
C SER A 231 -5.77 5.41 -21.32
N ARG A 232 -5.25 5.35 -20.09
CA ARG A 232 -5.07 6.46 -19.15
C ARG A 232 -3.59 6.86 -19.09
N SER A 233 -3.19 7.81 -19.91
CA SER A 233 -1.93 8.56 -19.72
C SER A 233 -2.20 9.99 -19.27
#